data_AF-A0A2E6C1S1-F1
#
_entry.id   AF-A0A2E6C1S1-F1
#
_cell.length_a   1.000
_cell.length_b   1.000
_cell.length_c   1.000
_cell.angle_alpha   90.00
_cell.angle_beta   90.00
_cell.angle_gamma   90.00
#
_symmetry.space_group_name_H-M   'P 1'
#
loop_
_entity.id
_entity.type
_entity.pdbx_description
1 polymer ?
#
loop_
_entity_poly.entity_id
_entity_poly.type
_entity_poly.pdbx_seq_one_letter_code
_entity_poly.pdbx_strand_id
1 'polypeptide(L)'
;VHHVHELTDGFATDSTPIKARPAAGWKGEWPAAKITPNVLENSYGLPPTFWGEKSGMLCLDTAISDVVETGYAHHIPRLMVLANIGNLLGIHPRELTDWFWAMFTDAYEWVVEPNVLAMGTYAVGEVMATKPYVSGTPYIKKMGDYCGGCSLHFKKSCPISDMYWNFLEENQDHFRGNHRMAMPMRTLAKRTQQAKDTAKEVTHYVRQQMTKGEVLDPSILESIKS
;
A
#
# COMPACT_ATOMS: atom_id res chain seq x y z
N VAL A 1 16.31 12.55 -7.67
CA VAL A 1 14.96 12.84 -7.14
C VAL A 1 14.78 14.30 -6.71
N HIS A 2 15.80 14.99 -6.16
CA HIS A 2 15.71 16.42 -5.82
C HIS A 2 15.22 17.31 -6.98
N HIS A 3 15.86 17.23 -8.15
CA HIS A 3 15.44 17.99 -9.33
C HIS A 3 13.99 17.70 -9.77
N VAL A 4 13.50 16.47 -9.57
CA VAL A 4 12.10 16.14 -9.87
C VAL A 4 11.20 16.92 -8.93
N HIS A 5 11.49 16.89 -7.63
CA HIS A 5 10.74 17.64 -6.63
C HIS A 5 10.74 19.15 -6.91
N GLU A 6 11.89 19.75 -7.25
CA GLU A 6 11.98 21.18 -7.57
C GLU A 6 11.14 21.54 -8.80
N LEU A 7 11.13 20.68 -9.83
CA LEU A 7 10.37 20.92 -11.06
C LEU A 7 8.86 20.70 -10.90
N THR A 8 8.44 19.88 -9.93
CA THR A 8 7.03 19.51 -9.74
C THR A 8 6.41 20.09 -8.47
N ASP A 9 7.19 20.82 -7.66
CA ASP A 9 6.82 21.23 -6.29
C ASP A 9 6.25 20.06 -5.46
N GLY A 10 6.95 18.92 -5.49
CA GLY A 10 6.47 17.71 -4.82
C GLY A 10 5.14 17.18 -5.38
N PHE A 11 4.84 17.48 -6.64
CA PHE A 11 3.58 17.16 -7.31
C PHE A 11 2.35 17.84 -6.68
N ALA A 12 2.52 19.01 -6.05
CA ALA A 12 1.40 19.79 -5.53
C ALA A 12 0.45 20.23 -6.66
N THR A 13 -0.85 20.30 -6.37
CA THR A 13 -1.88 20.79 -7.30
C THR A 13 -2.77 21.87 -6.66
N ASP A 14 -3.29 22.78 -7.48
CA ASP A 14 -4.24 23.82 -7.06
C ASP A 14 -5.66 23.23 -6.91
N SER A 15 -6.01 22.75 -5.71
CA SER A 15 -7.37 22.28 -5.42
C SER A 15 -7.75 22.42 -3.92
N THR A 16 -8.85 21.81 -3.47
CA THR A 16 -9.33 21.91 -2.07
C THR A 16 -8.66 20.87 -1.15
N PRO A 17 -8.16 21.25 0.05
CA PRO A 17 -7.42 20.34 0.94
C PRO A 17 -8.24 19.11 1.38
N ILE A 18 -7.59 17.95 1.41
CA ILE A 18 -8.17 16.71 1.98
C ILE A 18 -7.85 16.66 3.49
N LYS A 19 -8.73 16.06 4.29
CA LYS A 19 -8.41 15.68 5.68
C LYS A 19 -7.36 14.56 5.68
N ALA A 20 -6.09 14.91 5.64
CA ALA A 20 -5.03 14.04 6.15
C ALA A 20 -4.92 14.20 7.67
N ARG A 21 -4.27 13.25 8.37
CA ARG A 21 -3.85 13.46 9.76
C ARG A 21 -2.63 14.37 9.77
N PRO A 22 -2.73 15.66 10.17
CA PRO A 22 -1.56 16.52 10.22
C PRO A 22 -0.53 15.89 11.17
N ALA A 23 0.72 15.81 10.72
CA ALA A 23 1.86 15.27 11.46
C ALA A 23 1.55 14.01 12.26
N ALA A 24 1.10 12.96 11.58
CA ALA A 24 0.90 11.65 12.20
C ALA A 24 -0.14 11.63 13.35
N GLY A 25 -0.95 12.67 13.51
CA GLY A 25 -1.88 12.82 14.65
C GLY A 25 -1.23 13.42 15.91
N TRP A 26 -0.01 13.93 15.82
CA TRP A 26 0.62 14.66 16.92
C TRP A 26 -0.01 16.03 17.13
N LYS A 27 -0.18 16.44 18.40
CA LYS A 27 -0.70 17.77 18.74
C LYS A 27 0.33 18.85 18.38
N GLY A 28 -0.08 19.88 17.66
CA GLY A 28 0.78 21.00 17.30
C GLY A 28 0.18 21.87 16.18
N GLU A 29 0.86 22.98 15.88
CA GLU A 29 0.61 23.75 14.65
C GLU A 29 1.39 23.08 13.51
N TRP A 30 0.67 22.47 12.58
CA TRP A 30 1.24 21.75 11.46
C TRP A 30 0.73 22.32 10.14
N PRO A 31 1.56 22.32 9.07
CA PRO A 31 1.10 22.66 7.74
C PRO A 31 -0.10 21.79 7.32
N ALA A 32 -1.02 22.37 6.56
CA ALA A 32 -2.06 21.58 5.90
C ALA A 32 -1.41 20.58 4.93
N ALA A 33 -2.00 19.40 4.80
CA ALA A 33 -1.50 18.42 3.85
C ALA A 33 -1.58 18.96 2.42
N LYS A 34 -0.48 18.78 1.67
CA LYS A 34 -0.43 19.10 0.25
C LYS A 34 -1.47 18.29 -0.50
N ILE A 35 -2.09 18.91 -1.50
CA ILE A 35 -2.96 18.19 -2.41
C ILE A 35 -2.11 17.66 -3.55
N THR A 36 -2.24 16.38 -3.78
CA THR A 36 -1.40 15.63 -4.71
C THR A 36 -2.27 14.79 -5.62
N PRO A 37 -1.76 14.38 -6.78
CA PRO A 37 -2.42 13.41 -7.64
C PRO A 37 -2.81 12.14 -6.89
N ASN A 38 -3.91 11.53 -7.33
CA ASN A 38 -4.42 10.25 -6.86
C ASN A 38 -5.08 9.53 -8.04
N VAL A 39 -4.27 9.17 -9.05
CA VAL A 39 -4.77 8.63 -10.33
C VAL A 39 -5.59 7.35 -10.19
N LEU A 40 -5.40 6.60 -9.10
CA LEU A 40 -6.12 5.36 -8.78
C LEU A 40 -7.35 5.60 -7.88
N GLU A 41 -7.64 6.85 -7.53
CA GLU A 41 -8.80 7.26 -6.71
C GLU A 41 -8.89 6.53 -5.35
N ASN A 42 -7.73 6.14 -4.81
CA ASN A 42 -7.62 5.44 -3.53
C ASN A 42 -8.11 6.32 -2.37
N SER A 43 -8.95 5.78 -1.51
CA SER A 43 -9.62 6.54 -0.43
C SER A 43 -9.62 5.84 0.93
N TYR A 44 -9.02 4.65 1.04
CA TYR A 44 -8.95 3.95 2.32
C TYR A 44 -8.00 4.70 3.27
N GLY A 45 -8.45 4.97 4.49
CA GLY A 45 -7.63 5.66 5.49
C GLY A 45 -6.47 4.79 5.97
N LEU A 46 -5.38 5.42 6.40
CA LEU A 46 -4.21 4.72 6.94
C LEU A 46 -4.58 4.02 8.26
N PRO A 47 -4.55 2.68 8.33
CA PRO A 47 -5.07 1.95 9.48
C PRO A 47 -4.12 2.02 10.69
N PRO A 48 -4.64 1.83 11.92
CA PRO A 48 -3.85 1.72 13.15
C PRO A 48 -2.61 0.82 13.08
N THR A 49 -2.61 -0.22 12.24
CA THR A 49 -1.44 -1.08 12.01
C THR A 49 -0.19 -0.29 11.63
N PHE A 50 -0.30 0.75 10.79
CA PHE A 50 0.87 1.56 10.42
C PHE A 50 1.43 2.36 11.60
N TRP A 51 0.65 2.51 12.67
CA TRP A 51 1.04 3.19 13.91
C TRP A 51 1.51 2.22 15.01
N GLY A 52 1.70 0.94 14.69
CA GLY A 52 2.31 -0.05 15.59
C GLY A 52 1.38 -1.18 16.05
N GLU A 53 0.09 -1.12 15.75
CA GLU A 53 -0.82 -2.24 16.04
C GLU A 53 -0.54 -3.44 15.13
N LYS A 54 -0.81 -4.65 15.61
CA LYS A 54 -0.52 -5.88 14.85
C LYS A 54 -1.64 -6.21 13.87
N SER A 55 -1.28 -6.53 12.63
CA SER A 55 -2.21 -7.03 11.62
C SER A 55 -2.28 -8.56 11.58
N GLY A 56 -1.25 -9.26 12.06
CA GLY A 56 -1.08 -10.71 11.86
C GLY A 56 -0.40 -11.06 10.53
N MET A 57 -0.19 -10.10 9.63
CA MET A 57 0.71 -10.28 8.50
C MET A 57 2.13 -10.03 8.96
N LEU A 58 2.87 -11.09 9.33
CA LEU A 58 4.21 -10.96 9.91
C LEU A 58 5.15 -10.05 9.12
N CYS A 59 5.13 -10.11 7.78
CA CYS A 59 5.92 -9.20 6.94
C CYS A 59 5.62 -7.71 7.18
N LEU A 60 4.35 -7.33 7.29
CA LEU A 60 3.94 -5.96 7.57
C LEU A 60 4.28 -5.60 9.02
N ASP A 61 3.94 -6.49 9.95
CA ASP A 61 4.13 -6.26 11.38
C ASP A 61 5.60 -6.10 11.76
N THR A 62 6.51 -6.84 11.10
CA THR A 62 7.96 -6.70 11.27
C THR A 62 8.46 -5.38 10.67
N ALA A 63 8.07 -5.07 9.42
CA ALA A 63 8.50 -3.82 8.77
C ALA A 63 8.03 -2.58 9.53
N ILE A 64 6.83 -2.61 10.11
CA ILE A 64 6.33 -1.53 10.97
C ILE A 64 7.11 -1.48 12.30
N SER A 65 7.38 -2.62 12.95
CA SER A 65 8.16 -2.65 14.20
C SER A 65 9.54 -2.02 14.01
N ASP A 66 10.25 -2.41 12.94
CA ASP A 66 11.58 -1.87 12.63
C ASP A 66 11.55 -0.35 12.48
N VAL A 67 10.57 0.18 11.75
CA VAL A 67 10.42 1.62 11.53
C VAL A 67 10.01 2.34 12.82
N VAL A 68 9.10 1.79 13.61
CA VAL A 68 8.68 2.40 14.89
C VAL A 68 9.85 2.44 15.89
N GLU A 69 10.67 1.40 15.94
CA GLU A 69 11.77 1.28 16.90
C GLU A 69 13.00 2.09 16.49
N THR A 70 13.30 2.16 15.19
CA THR A 70 14.58 2.69 14.69
C THR A 70 14.45 3.91 13.79
N GLY A 71 13.24 4.22 13.32
CA GLY A 71 13.00 5.21 12.27
C GLY A 71 13.62 4.82 10.93
N TYR A 72 13.89 3.53 10.72
CA TYR A 72 14.58 3.02 9.54
C TYR A 72 14.03 1.67 9.06
N ALA A 73 14.01 1.52 7.75
CA ALA A 73 13.98 0.23 7.06
C ALA A 73 14.80 0.36 5.78
N HIS A 74 15.40 -0.73 5.30
CA HIS A 74 16.07 -0.68 3.99
C HIS A 74 15.05 -0.58 2.84
N HIS A 75 15.52 -0.31 1.62
CA HIS A 75 14.66 0.07 0.49
C HIS A 75 13.55 -0.93 0.13
N ILE A 76 13.84 -2.25 0.16
CA ILE A 76 12.88 -3.27 -0.30
C ILE A 76 11.63 -3.39 0.58
N PRO A 77 11.71 -3.44 1.92
CA PRO A 77 10.53 -3.38 2.79
C PRO A 77 9.69 -2.12 2.58
N ARG A 78 10.34 -0.95 2.36
CA ARG A 78 9.61 0.29 2.03
C ARG A 78 8.73 0.12 0.80
N LEU A 79 9.29 -0.40 -0.29
CA LEU A 79 8.58 -0.52 -1.56
C LEU A 79 7.64 -1.73 -1.62
N MET A 80 8.13 -2.92 -1.30
CA MET A 80 7.46 -4.19 -1.60
C MET A 80 6.69 -4.80 -0.43
N VAL A 81 6.80 -4.21 0.77
CA VAL A 81 5.96 -4.54 1.92
C VAL A 81 5.05 -3.35 2.23
N LEU A 82 5.60 -2.24 2.69
CA LEU A 82 4.83 -1.08 3.17
C LEU A 82 4.01 -0.42 2.04
N ALA A 83 4.66 0.03 0.96
CA ALA A 83 3.96 0.67 -0.16
C ALA A 83 3.12 -0.33 -0.97
N ASN A 84 3.62 -1.54 -1.21
CA ASN A 84 2.85 -2.60 -1.87
C ASN A 84 1.55 -2.89 -1.12
N ILE A 85 1.61 -3.25 0.16
CA ILE A 85 0.40 -3.56 0.95
C ILE A 85 -0.50 -2.32 1.07
N GLY A 86 0.08 -1.12 1.21
CA GLY A 86 -0.69 0.13 1.19
C GLY A 86 -1.50 0.32 -0.10
N ASN A 87 -0.90 0.07 -1.26
CA ASN A 87 -1.63 0.09 -2.54
C ASN A 87 -2.70 -1.00 -2.63
N LEU A 88 -2.37 -2.22 -2.18
CA LEU A 88 -3.31 -3.34 -2.22
C LEU A 88 -4.54 -3.11 -1.33
N LEU A 89 -4.38 -2.35 -0.26
CA LEU A 89 -5.47 -1.89 0.60
C LEU A 89 -6.21 -0.68 -0.01
N GLY A 90 -5.67 -0.01 -1.03
CA GLY A 90 -6.22 1.22 -1.59
C GLY A 90 -6.06 2.42 -0.65
N ILE A 91 -4.96 2.47 0.13
CA ILE A 91 -4.69 3.56 1.06
C ILE A 91 -4.54 4.88 0.29
N HIS A 92 -5.13 5.95 0.81
CA HIS A 92 -4.99 7.28 0.23
C HIS A 92 -3.49 7.66 0.14
N PRO A 93 -2.98 8.01 -1.05
CA PRO A 93 -1.54 8.13 -1.29
C PRO A 93 -0.89 9.21 -0.44
N ARG A 94 -1.59 10.32 -0.19
CA ARG A 94 -1.11 11.38 0.72
C ARG A 94 -0.94 10.91 2.16
N GLU A 95 -1.87 10.10 2.69
CA GLU A 95 -1.77 9.62 4.06
C GLU A 95 -0.57 8.67 4.25
N LEU A 96 -0.35 7.79 3.27
CA LEU A 96 0.81 6.91 3.29
C LEU A 96 2.12 7.69 3.14
N THR A 97 2.15 8.68 2.26
CA THR A 97 3.32 9.53 2.04
C THR A 97 3.66 10.35 3.28
N ASP A 98 2.67 10.93 3.95
CA ASP A 98 2.85 11.67 5.21
C ASP A 98 3.34 10.76 6.34
N TRP A 99 2.88 9.51 6.38
CA TRP A 99 3.38 8.52 7.33
C TRP A 99 4.86 8.21 7.08
N PHE A 100 5.25 7.97 5.81
CA PHE A 100 6.67 7.79 5.48
C PHE A 100 7.50 9.01 5.84
N TRP A 101 6.95 10.21 5.65
CA TRP A 101 7.61 11.45 6.03
C TRP A 101 7.83 11.58 7.53
N ALA A 102 6.82 11.20 8.34
CA ALA A 102 6.89 11.31 9.79
C ALA A 102 7.73 10.21 10.46
N MET A 103 7.78 9.00 9.87
CA MET A 103 8.29 7.82 10.55
C MET A 103 9.75 7.47 10.22
N PHE A 104 10.33 8.04 9.17
CA PHE A 104 11.71 7.73 8.76
C PHE A 104 12.67 8.88 9.10
N THR A 105 13.83 8.56 9.68
CA THR A 105 14.86 9.57 10.01
C THR A 105 15.51 10.20 8.79
N ASP A 106 15.43 9.53 7.63
CA ASP A 106 15.97 9.99 6.36
C ASP A 106 14.92 10.62 5.43
N ALA A 107 13.72 10.89 5.96
CA ALA A 107 12.61 11.45 5.21
C ALA A 107 12.66 12.98 5.11
N TYR A 108 13.15 13.47 3.98
CA TYR A 108 12.95 14.85 3.55
C TYR A 108 11.93 14.88 2.41
N GLU A 109 11.17 15.96 2.31
CA GLU A 109 10.10 16.11 1.31
C GLU A 109 10.57 15.77 -0.12
N TRP A 110 11.71 16.33 -0.54
CA TRP A 110 12.30 16.10 -1.86
C TRP A 110 12.72 14.64 -2.12
N VAL A 111 12.85 13.83 -1.07
CA VAL A 111 13.08 12.38 -1.14
C VAL A 111 11.76 11.63 -1.15
N VAL A 112 10.84 11.98 -0.25
CA VAL A 112 9.62 11.22 0.00
C VAL A 112 8.61 11.38 -1.13
N GLU A 113 8.40 12.59 -1.66
CA GLU A 113 7.39 12.80 -2.72
C GLU A 113 7.70 11.97 -3.99
N PRO A 114 8.93 11.97 -4.55
CA PRO A 114 9.19 11.17 -5.74
C PRO A 114 9.23 9.66 -5.46
N ASN A 115 9.69 9.23 -4.28
CA ASN A 115 9.86 7.80 -3.98
C ASN A 115 8.60 7.13 -3.42
N VAL A 116 7.82 7.82 -2.60
CA VAL A 116 6.64 7.24 -1.93
C VAL A 116 5.39 7.63 -2.69
N LEU A 117 5.05 8.91 -2.78
CA LEU A 117 3.84 9.37 -3.48
C LEU A 117 3.84 8.95 -4.96
N ALA A 118 4.93 9.24 -5.67
CA ALA A 118 4.95 8.98 -7.10
C ALA A 118 5.26 7.50 -7.42
N MET A 119 6.44 7.01 -7.01
CA MET A 119 6.87 5.65 -7.33
C MET A 119 6.16 4.58 -6.48
N GLY A 120 6.08 4.80 -5.16
CA GLY A 120 5.54 3.85 -4.20
C GLY A 120 4.05 3.62 -4.36
N THR A 121 3.24 4.68 -4.46
CA THR A 121 1.77 4.58 -4.53
C THR A 121 1.20 4.74 -5.94
N TYR A 122 2.06 4.96 -6.94
CA TYR A 122 1.64 5.19 -8.33
C TYR A 122 0.66 6.37 -8.49
N ALA A 123 0.64 7.34 -7.56
CA ALA A 123 -0.40 8.37 -7.50
C ALA A 123 -0.38 9.31 -8.72
N VAL A 124 0.81 9.46 -9.33
CA VAL A 124 1.06 10.30 -10.51
C VAL A 124 1.02 9.52 -11.83
N GLY A 125 0.61 8.25 -11.80
CA GLY A 125 0.58 7.38 -12.98
C GLY A 125 1.97 7.15 -13.59
N GLU A 126 2.05 7.20 -14.92
CA GLU A 126 3.27 6.85 -15.66
C GLU A 126 4.40 7.89 -15.61
N VAL A 127 4.19 9.02 -14.90
CA VAL A 127 5.16 10.11 -14.83
C VAL A 127 6.49 9.67 -14.20
N MET A 128 6.45 8.81 -13.17
CA MET A 128 7.66 8.36 -12.44
C MET A 128 7.94 6.87 -12.56
N ALA A 129 6.93 6.05 -12.82
CA ALA A 129 7.06 4.60 -12.95
C ALA A 129 6.20 4.11 -14.10
N THR A 130 6.71 3.18 -14.92
CA THR A 130 5.95 2.65 -16.08
C THR A 130 4.83 1.67 -15.70
N LYS A 131 4.73 1.29 -14.42
CA LYS A 131 3.67 0.45 -13.85
C LYS A 131 3.68 0.58 -12.31
N PRO A 132 2.58 0.26 -11.62
CA PRO A 132 2.57 0.17 -10.16
C PRO A 132 3.50 -0.96 -9.67
N TYR A 133 4.25 -0.70 -8.59
CA TYR A 133 5.08 -1.69 -7.90
C TYR A 133 4.26 -2.51 -6.89
N VAL A 134 3.32 -3.30 -7.41
CA VAL A 134 2.48 -4.20 -6.60
C VAL A 134 2.85 -5.66 -6.82
N SER A 135 2.68 -6.49 -5.79
CA SER A 135 2.95 -7.93 -5.87
C SER A 135 2.13 -8.75 -4.87
N GLY A 136 1.80 -9.99 -5.25
CA GLY A 136 1.17 -10.96 -4.36
C GLY A 136 2.14 -11.69 -3.43
N THR A 137 1.61 -12.60 -2.62
CA THR A 137 2.36 -13.47 -1.69
C THR A 137 3.60 -14.16 -2.28
N PRO A 138 3.61 -14.64 -3.55
CA PRO A 138 4.78 -15.30 -4.11
C PRO A 138 6.05 -14.45 -4.12
N TYR A 139 5.95 -13.12 -4.29
CA TYR A 139 7.09 -12.23 -4.24
C TYR A 139 7.68 -12.16 -2.83
N ILE A 140 6.84 -11.84 -1.84
CA ILE A 140 7.25 -11.72 -0.43
C ILE A 140 7.85 -13.03 0.08
N LYS A 141 7.24 -14.17 -0.27
CA LYS A 141 7.75 -15.50 0.09
C LYS A 141 9.10 -15.83 -0.56
N LYS A 142 9.37 -15.32 -1.77
CA LYS A 142 10.63 -15.58 -2.48
C LYS A 142 11.76 -14.68 -1.97
N MET A 143 11.44 -13.43 -1.63
CA MET A 143 12.42 -12.39 -1.33
C MET A 143 12.70 -12.22 0.17
N GLY A 144 11.95 -12.89 1.04
CA GLY A 144 12.16 -12.86 2.48
C GLY A 144 11.76 -14.18 3.15
N ASP A 145 11.94 -14.24 4.45
CA ASP A 145 11.74 -15.41 5.31
C ASP A 145 10.49 -15.30 6.21
N TYR A 146 9.76 -14.17 6.15
CA TYR A 146 8.54 -13.91 6.94
C TYR A 146 7.51 -15.05 6.87
N CYS A 147 7.31 -15.67 5.69
CA CYS A 147 6.26 -16.67 5.52
C CYS A 147 6.50 -17.96 6.34
N GLY A 148 7.73 -18.24 6.78
CA GLY A 148 8.03 -19.43 7.58
C GLY A 148 7.53 -19.33 9.03
N GLY A 149 7.55 -18.12 9.61
CA GLY A 149 7.10 -17.86 10.97
C GLY A 149 5.72 -17.17 11.06
N CYS A 150 5.08 -16.89 9.93
CA CYS A 150 3.80 -16.19 9.90
C CYS A 150 2.65 -17.09 10.40
N SER A 151 1.76 -16.55 11.21
CA SER A 151 0.52 -17.23 11.63
C SER A 151 -0.42 -17.51 10.46
N LEU A 152 -0.33 -16.71 9.39
CA LEU A 152 -1.08 -16.90 8.15
C LEU A 152 -0.30 -17.83 7.20
N HIS A 153 -0.91 -18.96 6.86
CA HIS A 153 -0.35 -19.88 5.88
C HIS A 153 -0.35 -19.24 4.49
N PHE A 154 0.81 -19.21 3.84
CA PHE A 154 1.06 -18.47 2.60
C PHE A 154 0.11 -18.79 1.42
N LYS A 155 -0.53 -19.97 1.40
CA LYS A 155 -1.56 -20.31 0.39
C LYS A 155 -2.99 -20.20 0.91
N LYS A 156 -3.21 -20.55 2.19
CA LYS A 156 -4.57 -20.83 2.71
C LYS A 156 -5.19 -19.59 3.32
N SER A 157 -4.44 -18.89 4.17
CA SER A 157 -4.94 -17.72 4.90
C SER A 157 -4.25 -16.41 4.54
N CYS A 158 -3.05 -16.39 3.95
CA CYS A 158 -2.40 -15.13 3.56
C CYS A 158 -3.25 -14.34 2.53
N PRO A 159 -3.62 -13.08 2.78
CA PRO A 159 -4.54 -12.33 1.93
C PRO A 159 -3.86 -11.58 0.77
N ILE A 160 -2.54 -11.49 0.76
CA ILE A 160 -1.81 -10.55 -0.13
C ILE A 160 -2.03 -10.85 -1.61
N SER A 161 -2.10 -12.13 -2.01
CA SER A 161 -2.40 -12.48 -3.40
C SER A 161 -3.84 -12.13 -3.81
N ASP A 162 -4.78 -12.26 -2.88
CA ASP A 162 -6.19 -11.95 -3.11
C ASP A 162 -6.38 -10.43 -3.21
N MET A 163 -5.77 -9.66 -2.31
CA MET A 163 -5.73 -8.20 -2.41
C MET A 163 -5.04 -7.73 -3.69
N TYR A 164 -3.99 -8.43 -4.16
CA TYR A 164 -3.37 -8.16 -5.46
C TYR A 164 -4.36 -8.33 -6.62
N TRP A 165 -5.14 -9.41 -6.65
CA TRP A 165 -6.13 -9.62 -7.70
C TRP A 165 -7.28 -8.62 -7.60
N ASN A 166 -7.74 -8.30 -6.39
CA ASN A 166 -8.76 -7.28 -6.17
C ASN A 166 -8.27 -5.90 -6.63
N PHE A 167 -7.04 -5.51 -6.31
CA PHE A 167 -6.41 -4.27 -6.76
C PHE A 167 -6.42 -4.16 -8.29
N LEU A 168 -6.05 -5.24 -8.99
CA LEU A 168 -6.06 -5.26 -10.45
C LEU A 168 -7.48 -5.17 -11.03
N GLU A 169 -8.48 -5.78 -10.38
CA GLU A 169 -9.88 -5.72 -10.79
C GLU A 169 -10.48 -4.32 -10.58
N GLU A 170 -10.26 -3.72 -9.41
CA GLU A 170 -10.73 -2.37 -9.05
C GLU A 170 -10.12 -1.31 -9.99
N ASN A 171 -8.86 -1.48 -10.40
CA ASN A 171 -8.11 -0.49 -11.17
C ASN A 171 -7.94 -0.83 -12.66
N GLN A 172 -8.67 -1.83 -13.17
CA GLN A 172 -8.45 -2.36 -14.53
C GLN A 172 -8.56 -1.29 -15.62
N ASP A 173 -9.44 -0.30 -15.44
CA ASP A 173 -9.67 0.77 -16.40
C ASP A 173 -8.49 1.74 -16.47
N HIS A 174 -7.84 2.03 -15.34
CA HIS A 174 -6.62 2.84 -15.29
C HIS A 174 -5.41 2.15 -15.94
N PHE A 175 -5.45 0.82 -16.12
CA PHE A 175 -4.37 0.05 -16.74
C PHE A 175 -4.61 -0.28 -18.22
N ARG A 176 -5.74 0.15 -18.81
CA ARG A 176 -5.99 -0.03 -20.23
C ARG A 176 -4.94 0.71 -21.06
N GLY A 177 -4.34 0.00 -22.01
CA GLY A 177 -3.27 0.55 -22.86
C GLY A 177 -1.86 0.48 -22.26
N ASN A 178 -1.70 0.23 -20.96
CA ASN A 178 -0.37 0.07 -20.37
C ASN A 178 0.25 -1.29 -20.75
N HIS A 179 1.27 -1.25 -21.61
CA HIS A 179 1.93 -2.46 -22.13
C HIS A 179 2.56 -3.32 -21.03
N ARG A 180 3.09 -2.69 -19.97
CA ARG A 180 3.74 -3.37 -18.83
C ARG A 180 2.73 -4.08 -17.93
N MET A 181 1.45 -3.67 -17.97
CA MET A 181 0.34 -4.29 -17.24
C MET A 181 -0.45 -5.30 -18.07
N ALA A 182 -0.18 -5.42 -19.38
CA ALA A 182 -0.95 -6.28 -20.28
C ALA A 182 -1.00 -7.76 -19.85
N MET A 183 0.11 -8.32 -19.35
CA MET A 183 0.15 -9.71 -18.91
C MET A 183 -0.62 -9.97 -17.60
N PRO A 184 -0.44 -9.17 -16.53
CA PRO A 184 -1.33 -9.20 -15.37
C PRO A 184 -2.81 -9.07 -15.72
N MET A 185 -3.19 -8.10 -16.57
CA MET A 185 -4.57 -7.89 -17.00
C MET A 185 -5.15 -9.09 -17.77
N ARG A 186 -4.37 -9.68 -18.68
CA ARG A 186 -4.78 -10.90 -19.39
C ARG A 186 -4.97 -12.09 -18.43
N THR A 187 -4.16 -12.17 -17.39
CA THR A 187 -4.28 -13.22 -16.37
C THR A 187 -5.52 -13.01 -15.51
N LEU A 188 -5.79 -11.77 -15.10
CA LEU A 188 -7.00 -11.37 -14.40
C LEU A 188 -8.26 -11.72 -15.20
N ALA A 189 -8.27 -11.42 -16.50
CA ALA A 189 -9.40 -11.72 -17.40
C ALA A 189 -9.73 -13.22 -17.53
N LYS A 190 -8.79 -14.11 -17.21
CA LYS A 190 -8.99 -15.57 -17.21
C LYS A 190 -9.48 -16.12 -15.86
N ARG A 191 -9.49 -15.31 -14.80
CA ARG A 191 -9.98 -15.73 -13.48
C ARG A 191 -11.51 -15.88 -13.53
N THR A 192 -12.03 -16.87 -12.83
CA THR A 192 -13.48 -17.07 -12.69
C THR A 192 -14.09 -15.92 -11.89
N GLN A 193 -15.38 -15.68 -12.08
CA GLN A 193 -16.10 -14.67 -11.28
C GLN A 193 -16.00 -14.97 -9.78
N GLN A 194 -16.18 -16.23 -9.39
CA GLN A 194 -15.99 -16.69 -8.01
C GLN A 194 -14.60 -16.30 -7.46
N ALA A 195 -13.52 -16.50 -8.22
CA ALA A 195 -12.17 -16.17 -7.78
C ALA A 195 -11.89 -14.66 -7.70
N LYS A 196 -12.71 -13.82 -8.35
CA LYS A 196 -12.70 -12.36 -8.21
C LYS A 196 -13.53 -11.92 -7.02
N ASP A 197 -14.69 -12.53 -6.81
CA ASP A 197 -15.56 -12.26 -5.66
C ASP A 197 -14.88 -12.62 -4.34
N THR A 198 -14.21 -13.79 -4.26
CA THR A 198 -13.37 -14.17 -3.12
C THR A 198 -12.27 -13.13 -2.87
N ALA A 199 -11.62 -12.63 -3.92
CA ALA A 199 -10.55 -11.64 -3.78
C ALA A 199 -11.08 -10.31 -3.19
N LYS A 200 -12.27 -9.90 -3.62
CA LYS A 200 -12.98 -8.75 -3.09
C LYS A 200 -13.39 -8.94 -1.64
N GLU A 201 -13.95 -10.09 -1.29
CA GLU A 201 -14.39 -10.42 0.07
C GLU A 201 -13.21 -10.47 1.05
N VAL A 202 -12.10 -11.12 0.66
CA VAL A 202 -10.84 -11.12 1.45
C VAL A 202 -10.35 -9.69 1.67
N THR A 203 -10.33 -8.85 0.62
CA THR A 203 -9.87 -7.46 0.75
C THR A 203 -10.79 -6.64 1.66
N HIS A 204 -12.10 -6.85 1.58
CA HIS A 204 -13.08 -6.21 2.45
C HIS A 204 -12.87 -6.60 3.91
N TYR A 205 -12.72 -7.90 4.20
CA TYR A 205 -12.42 -8.41 5.54
C TYR A 205 -11.14 -7.79 6.11
N VAL A 206 -10.05 -7.76 5.33
CA VAL A 206 -8.78 -7.17 5.76
C VAL A 206 -8.93 -5.69 6.06
N ARG A 207 -9.57 -4.91 5.17
CA ARG A 207 -9.86 -3.48 5.41
C ARG A 207 -10.68 -3.28 6.68
N GLN A 208 -11.69 -4.11 6.92
CA GLN A 208 -12.53 -4.01 8.13
C GLN A 208 -11.72 -4.27 9.41
N GLN A 209 -10.94 -5.36 9.46
CA GLN A 209 -10.13 -5.69 10.64
C GLN A 209 -9.05 -4.64 10.89
N MET A 210 -8.33 -4.23 9.84
CA MET A 210 -7.28 -3.22 9.97
C MET A 210 -7.84 -1.86 10.39
N THR A 211 -9.04 -1.47 9.94
CA THR A 211 -9.69 -0.23 10.40
C THR A 211 -9.97 -0.25 11.90
N LYS A 212 -10.35 -1.41 12.44
CA LYS A 212 -10.63 -1.60 13.88
C LYS A 212 -9.36 -1.79 14.73
N GLY A 213 -8.19 -1.97 14.11
CA GLY A 213 -6.98 -2.35 14.84
C GLY A 213 -6.91 -3.82 15.24
N GLU A 214 -7.72 -4.66 14.60
CA GLU A 214 -7.83 -6.07 14.95
C GLU A 214 -6.89 -6.94 14.08
N VAL A 215 -6.33 -7.98 14.70
CA VAL A 215 -5.50 -8.99 14.04
C VAL A 215 -6.37 -9.84 13.10
N LEU A 216 -5.84 -10.20 11.94
CA LEU A 216 -6.50 -11.09 11.00
C LEU A 216 -6.65 -12.51 11.56
N ASP A 217 -7.85 -13.08 11.44
CA ASP A 217 -8.15 -14.46 11.83
C ASP A 217 -7.89 -15.43 10.66
N PRO A 218 -6.94 -16.37 10.79
CA PRO A 218 -6.66 -17.35 9.76
C PRO A 218 -7.88 -18.22 9.40
N SER A 219 -8.74 -18.55 10.36
CA SER A 219 -9.90 -19.42 10.15
C SER A 219 -10.96 -18.74 9.28
N ILE A 220 -11.19 -17.44 9.48
CA ILE A 220 -12.11 -16.65 8.66
C ILE A 220 -11.56 -16.52 7.23
N LEU A 221 -10.26 -16.23 7.08
CA LEU A 221 -9.61 -16.13 5.76
C LEU A 221 -9.66 -17.47 5.00
N GLU A 222 -9.47 -18.60 5.68
CA GLU A 222 -9.61 -19.92 5.08
C GLU A 222 -11.06 -20.23 4.70
N SER A 223 -12.03 -19.79 5.51
CA SER A 223 -13.46 -19.95 5.22
C SER A 223 -13.89 -19.16 3.98
N ILE A 224 -13.43 -17.91 3.81
CA ILE A 224 -13.74 -17.08 2.63
C ILE A 224 -13.16 -17.69 1.35
N LYS A 225 -12.03 -18.40 1.47
CA LYS A 225 -11.27 -18.96 0.35
C LYS A 225 -11.65 -20.39 -0.04
N SER A 226 -12.49 -21.04 0.75
CA SER A 226 -12.95 -22.42 0.52
C SER A 226 -14.08 -22.46 -0.52
#